data_AF-A0AAJ4XHD8-F1
#
_entry.id   AF-A0AAJ4XHD8-F1
#
_cell.length_a   1.000
_cell.length_b   1.000
_cell.length_c   1.000
_cell.angle_alpha   90.00
_cell.angle_beta   90.00
_cell.angle_gamma   90.00
#
_symmetry.space_group_name_H-M   'P 1'
#
loop_
_entity.id
_entity.type
_entity.pdbx_description
1 polymer ?
#
loop_
_entity_poly.entity_id
_entity_poly.type
_entity_poly.pdbx_seq_one_letter_code
_entity_poly.pdbx_strand_id
1 'polypeptide(L)'
;MLCRTARLGLRHTVPLTSVRNYAVPVNPSSSVDALLGTSVPPPPREDQKFSSSSSNSYSTPSRFGVKNPNDISDLLRGNPPRNPASSSSSFNRTADIARIKGTAIGAERKGIPIPSRDEMLEEMFKRPLRELDERRSIVDRESPHPIDALYGRNELDERVLAAARALYAASTNSRSSEAKDAFKVASITSLLERFELRAGYQLSIELPYESTPAPDRKVKLTSAYSSEGELKDANDDGVLLLAYVSNLNGARGSERISVCSGFAVEGGDKISAEDGDGKGALVVSCAHTLRAAEPRAGQPEPTTSNPASDSIALAITRTGRIYPVRTLISSLPTSDVILLQLGTSPLTLNGSAEPSKPIRTLPVSPYPAHINSELSVSSFWGWEDDSGAILPAYETYNADAQSLSIAAGQAAPEGREKEKVKLERDDAGRSRWGRARLVEYKDPCGASAMVGTYDELAQLDYKLLVSSPANPPALQGDYALRLSSTVTESTRPAAMGRVASTASSSGGKGQQVVESQTRKPLPNFPPPGSSGGPVVDVETGSVVGVVRGHKMSALEGRRGDAVPAEKVFEFFALPGLARKN
;
A
#
# COMPACT_ATOMS: atom_id res chain seq x y z
N MET A 1 28.00 -60.30 -2.75
CA MET A 1 28.52 -58.94 -2.47
C MET A 1 27.62 -57.87 -3.08
N LEU A 2 26.46 -57.60 -2.47
CA LEU A 2 25.61 -56.45 -2.80
C LEU A 2 24.90 -56.02 -1.50
N CYS A 3 25.39 -54.95 -0.86
CA CYS A 3 24.72 -54.33 0.27
C CYS A 3 24.03 -53.04 -0.21
N ARG A 4 22.70 -53.06 -0.22
CA ARG A 4 21.86 -51.87 -0.37
C ARG A 4 21.66 -51.25 1.01
N THR A 5 22.16 -50.04 1.21
CA THR A 5 21.89 -49.21 2.37
C THR A 5 20.66 -48.33 2.11
N ALA A 6 19.54 -48.71 2.71
CA ALA A 6 18.36 -47.87 2.80
C ALA A 6 18.57 -46.83 3.92
N ARG A 7 18.59 -45.53 3.57
CA ARG A 7 18.53 -44.45 4.56
C ARG A 7 17.06 -44.11 4.84
N LEU A 8 16.58 -44.57 6.00
CA LEU A 8 15.35 -44.09 6.62
C LEU A 8 15.62 -42.71 7.23
N GLY A 9 15.02 -41.67 6.65
CA GLY A 9 15.01 -40.33 7.22
C GLY A 9 14.04 -40.25 8.40
N LEU A 10 14.57 -40.26 9.62
CA LEU A 10 13.85 -39.93 10.83
C LEU A 10 13.52 -38.43 10.83
N ARG A 11 12.23 -38.10 10.73
CA ARG A 11 11.72 -36.75 11.00
C ARG A 11 11.83 -36.48 12.50
N HIS A 12 12.72 -35.57 12.90
CA HIS A 12 12.75 -35.04 14.25
C HIS A 12 11.58 -34.08 14.46
N THR A 13 10.55 -34.52 15.18
CA THR A 13 9.57 -33.64 15.81
C THR A 13 10.20 -33.06 17.07
N VAL A 14 10.60 -31.80 17.03
CA VAL A 14 11.06 -31.07 18.23
C VAL A 14 9.81 -30.52 18.94
N PRO A 15 9.59 -30.83 20.23
CA PRO A 15 8.49 -30.23 20.98
C PRO A 15 8.82 -28.77 21.31
N LEU A 16 7.93 -27.86 20.92
CA LEU A 16 7.95 -26.45 21.33
C LEU A 16 7.60 -26.35 22.82
N THR A 17 8.60 -26.39 23.69
CA THR A 17 8.44 -25.97 25.09
C THR A 17 8.58 -24.45 25.17
N SER A 18 7.47 -23.76 25.46
CA SER A 18 7.48 -22.34 25.79
C SER A 18 8.27 -22.13 27.09
N VAL A 19 9.50 -21.62 26.96
CA VAL A 19 10.31 -21.19 28.10
C VAL A 19 9.75 -19.86 28.57
N ARG A 20 9.12 -19.85 29.75
CA ARG A 20 8.79 -18.60 30.45
C ARG A 20 10.09 -17.92 30.86
N ASN A 21 10.43 -16.83 30.19
CA ASN A 21 11.51 -15.95 30.62
C ASN A 21 11.08 -15.22 31.89
N TYR A 22 11.69 -15.58 33.02
CA TYR A 22 11.57 -14.81 34.26
C TYR A 22 12.31 -13.47 34.09
N ALA A 23 11.77 -12.41 34.71
CA ALA A 23 12.39 -11.09 34.71
C ALA A 23 13.81 -11.17 35.26
N VAL A 24 14.80 -10.77 34.44
CA VAL A 24 16.19 -10.63 34.87
C VAL A 24 16.29 -9.40 35.77
N PRO A 25 16.82 -9.51 37.00
CA PRO A 25 17.03 -8.34 37.85
C PRO A 25 18.01 -7.37 37.19
N VAL A 26 17.58 -6.12 37.01
CA VAL A 26 18.40 -5.05 36.43
C VAL A 26 19.59 -4.79 37.35
N ASN A 27 20.80 -4.88 36.80
CA ASN A 27 22.02 -4.58 37.51
C ASN A 27 22.06 -3.06 37.83
N PRO A 28 22.13 -2.64 39.11
CA PRO A 28 22.12 -1.23 39.48
C PRO A 28 23.38 -0.47 39.03
N SER A 29 24.40 -1.16 38.51
CA SER A 29 25.61 -0.55 37.96
C SER A 29 25.55 -0.23 36.47
N SER A 30 24.50 -0.63 35.75
CA SER A 30 24.35 -0.36 34.30
C SER A 30 23.14 0.52 33.95
N SER A 31 22.45 1.10 34.93
CA SER A 31 21.35 2.03 34.69
C SER A 31 21.89 3.46 34.57
N VAL A 32 21.74 4.00 33.36
CA VAL A 32 21.58 5.40 32.98
C VAL A 32 21.86 6.45 34.07
N ASP A 33 22.87 7.26 33.78
CA ASP A 33 23.29 8.52 34.39
C ASP A 33 22.26 9.19 35.33
N ALA A 34 22.61 9.34 36.61
CA ALA A 34 21.78 9.99 37.64
C ALA A 34 21.54 11.50 37.40
N LEU A 35 22.13 12.07 36.33
CA LEU A 35 21.96 13.46 35.90
C LEU A 35 20.72 13.70 35.04
N LEU A 36 20.06 12.65 34.54
CA LEU A 36 18.76 12.76 33.85
C LEU A 36 17.60 12.76 34.84
N GLY A 37 17.56 13.77 35.73
CA GLY A 37 16.40 14.39 36.37
C GLY A 37 15.08 13.61 36.62
N THR A 38 15.05 12.30 36.83
CA THR A 38 13.84 11.57 37.24
C THR A 38 13.82 11.44 38.76
N SER A 39 13.61 12.56 39.46
CA SER A 39 13.12 12.45 40.84
C SER A 39 11.69 11.94 40.78
N VAL A 40 11.47 10.77 41.38
CA VAL A 40 10.13 10.20 41.54
C VAL A 40 9.29 11.22 42.32
N PRO A 41 8.10 11.63 41.83
CA PRO A 41 7.27 12.57 42.55
C PRO A 41 6.96 12.01 43.95
N PRO A 42 7.01 12.84 45.01
CA PRO A 42 6.77 12.37 46.37
C PRO A 42 5.35 11.79 46.47
N PRO A 43 5.17 10.69 47.22
CA PRO A 43 3.85 10.09 47.40
C PRO A 43 2.88 11.10 48.02
N PRO A 44 1.61 11.13 47.57
CA PRO A 44 0.61 12.02 48.12
C PRO A 44 0.46 11.75 49.62
N ARG A 45 0.66 12.78 50.44
CA ARG A 45 0.53 12.71 51.90
C ARG A 45 -0.96 12.72 52.25
N GLU A 46 -1.39 11.75 53.05
CA GLU A 46 -2.81 11.50 53.38
C GLU A 46 -3.50 12.62 54.19
N ASP A 47 -2.79 13.66 54.62
CA ASP A 47 -3.34 14.69 55.51
C ASP A 47 -3.47 16.10 54.90
N GLN A 48 -3.34 16.27 53.58
CA GLN A 48 -3.47 17.58 52.95
C GLN A 48 -4.95 18.00 52.81
N LYS A 49 -5.52 18.46 53.91
CA LYS A 49 -6.82 19.16 53.95
C LYS A 49 -6.70 20.46 53.14
N PHE A 50 -7.49 20.57 52.08
CA PHE A 50 -7.65 21.79 51.30
C PHE A 50 -8.20 22.90 52.18
N SER A 51 -7.32 23.75 52.71
CA SER A 51 -7.71 25.04 53.29
C SER A 51 -7.90 26.05 52.15
N SER A 52 -9.16 26.44 51.99
CA SER A 52 -9.55 27.63 51.26
C SER A 52 -8.92 28.89 51.86
N SER A 53 -8.54 29.82 50.98
CA SER A 53 -8.22 31.24 51.18
C SER A 53 -6.76 31.64 51.47
N SER A 54 -6.15 32.30 50.49
CA SER A 54 -5.91 33.75 50.56
C SER A 54 -5.34 34.28 49.24
N SER A 55 -5.68 35.54 49.00
CA SER A 55 -5.50 36.37 47.82
C SER A 55 -4.04 36.59 47.37
N ASN A 56 -3.77 36.41 46.07
CA ASN A 56 -2.96 37.34 45.28
C ASN A 56 -3.16 37.05 43.78
N SER A 57 -3.80 38.00 43.09
CA SER A 57 -4.11 37.92 41.67
C SER A 57 -2.93 38.42 40.82
N TYR A 58 -2.25 37.51 40.13
CA TYR A 58 -1.64 37.80 38.83
C TYR A 58 -2.58 37.29 37.73
N SER A 59 -2.97 38.19 36.85
CA SER A 59 -3.89 38.00 35.74
C SER A 59 -3.21 37.31 34.57
N THR A 60 -3.63 36.08 34.28
CA THR A 60 -3.46 35.44 32.97
C THR A 60 -4.84 35.28 32.31
N PRO A 61 -5.00 35.61 31.02
CA PRO A 61 -6.30 35.59 30.38
C PRO A 61 -6.74 34.15 30.09
N SER A 62 -7.79 33.71 30.80
CA SER A 62 -8.54 32.49 30.51
C SER A 62 -9.27 32.64 29.17
N ARG A 63 -8.80 31.89 28.17
CA ARG A 63 -9.42 31.80 26.84
C ARG A 63 -9.81 30.36 26.53
N PHE A 64 -10.44 29.65 27.47
CA PHE A 64 -11.14 28.40 27.17
C PHE A 64 -12.43 28.31 28.00
N GLY A 65 -13.56 28.26 27.28
CA GLY A 65 -14.89 28.20 27.83
C GLY A 65 -15.16 26.86 28.53
N VAL A 66 -15.81 26.96 29.69
CA VAL A 66 -16.21 25.87 30.58
C VAL A 66 -17.40 25.11 30.00
N LYS A 67 -17.19 24.36 28.92
CA LYS A 67 -18.16 23.34 28.47
C LYS A 67 -17.41 22.08 28.15
N ASN A 68 -17.20 21.27 29.19
CA ASN A 68 -16.82 19.88 29.03
C ASN A 68 -18.08 19.13 28.57
N PRO A 69 -18.14 18.62 27.32
CA PRO A 69 -19.35 18.00 26.77
C PRO A 69 -19.71 16.65 27.45
N ASN A 70 -18.85 16.15 28.33
CA ASN A 70 -19.05 14.91 29.08
C ASN A 70 -19.43 15.14 30.56
N ASP A 71 -19.69 16.39 30.97
CA ASP A 71 -20.11 16.67 32.35
C ASP A 71 -21.62 16.44 32.52
N ILE A 72 -21.96 15.25 33.00
CA ILE A 72 -23.33 14.78 33.27
C ILE A 72 -23.87 15.30 34.60
N SER A 73 -23.11 16.09 35.35
CA SER A 73 -23.47 16.53 36.70
C SER A 73 -24.65 17.51 36.72
N ASP A 74 -24.92 18.22 35.63
CA ASP A 74 -26.12 19.06 35.47
C ASP A 74 -27.41 18.26 35.18
N LEU A 75 -27.30 17.06 34.60
CA LEU A 75 -28.45 16.16 34.37
C LEU A 75 -28.85 15.39 35.63
N LEU A 76 -27.93 15.24 36.59
CA LEU A 76 -28.17 14.53 37.86
C LEU A 76 -28.65 15.45 38.99
N ARG A 77 -28.55 16.78 38.83
CA ARG A 77 -29.16 17.73 39.77
C ARG A 77 -30.65 17.86 39.45
N GLY A 78 -31.44 17.00 40.09
CA GLY A 78 -32.90 17.05 40.05
C GLY A 78 -33.42 18.48 40.28
N ASN A 79 -34.40 18.87 39.48
CA ASN A 79 -35.00 20.20 39.49
C ASN A 79 -35.43 20.60 40.92
N PRO A 80 -34.94 21.73 41.47
CA PRO A 80 -35.47 22.26 42.72
C PRO A 80 -36.92 22.74 42.55
N PRO A 81 -37.75 22.64 43.60
CA PRO A 81 -39.13 23.11 43.57
C PRO A 81 -39.21 24.60 43.25
N ARG A 82 -40.07 24.93 42.29
CA ARG A 82 -40.27 26.25 41.70
C ARG A 82 -40.94 27.19 42.71
N ASN A 83 -40.20 28.15 43.27
CA ASN A 83 -40.75 29.25 44.06
C ASN A 83 -41.63 30.17 43.20
N PRO A 84 -42.91 30.42 43.54
CA PRO A 84 -43.82 31.26 42.77
C PRO A 84 -43.79 32.73 43.20
N ALA A 85 -42.61 33.33 43.33
CA ALA A 85 -42.49 34.75 43.66
C ALA A 85 -41.19 35.36 43.11
N SER A 86 -41.18 35.67 41.81
CA SER A 86 -40.42 36.82 41.29
C SER A 86 -40.86 37.11 39.86
N SER A 87 -41.62 38.18 39.73
CA SER A 87 -41.93 38.85 38.47
C SER A 87 -40.84 39.90 38.22
N SER A 88 -40.02 39.72 37.18
CA SER A 88 -39.53 40.84 36.34
C SER A 88 -38.51 40.39 35.29
N SER A 89 -38.67 40.96 34.11
CA SER A 89 -37.75 41.00 32.96
C SER A 89 -37.59 39.72 32.13
N SER A 90 -38.39 39.62 31.06
CA SER A 90 -38.19 38.68 29.96
C SER A 90 -38.61 39.30 28.63
N PHE A 91 -37.73 40.15 28.08
CA PHE A 91 -37.66 40.42 26.65
C PHE A 91 -36.26 40.04 26.20
N ASN A 92 -36.12 38.80 25.68
CA ASN A 92 -35.02 38.30 24.82
C ASN A 92 -34.92 36.75 24.76
N ARG A 93 -35.86 35.98 25.33
CA ARG A 93 -35.87 34.50 25.23
C ARG A 93 -36.75 33.90 24.12
N THR A 94 -37.33 34.73 23.25
CA THR A 94 -38.22 34.27 22.17
C THR A 94 -37.48 33.81 20.90
N ALA A 95 -36.17 34.05 20.75
CA ALA A 95 -35.39 33.60 19.59
C ALA A 95 -34.87 32.16 19.71
N ASP A 96 -34.55 31.67 20.92
CA ASP A 96 -33.97 30.33 21.09
C ASP A 96 -35.01 29.20 21.22
N ILE A 97 -36.25 29.52 21.59
CA ILE A 97 -37.35 28.52 21.68
C ILE A 97 -37.93 28.20 20.28
N ALA A 98 -37.77 29.09 19.30
CA ALA A 98 -38.15 28.82 17.90
C ALA A 98 -37.18 27.85 17.20
N ARG A 99 -35.93 27.72 17.68
CA ARG A 99 -34.93 26.80 17.10
C ARG A 99 -35.08 25.36 17.61
N ILE A 100 -35.59 25.18 18.82
CA ILE A 100 -35.80 23.85 19.44
C ILE A 100 -37.16 23.23 19.04
N LYS A 101 -38.13 24.02 18.59
CA LYS A 101 -39.40 23.51 18.04
C LYS A 101 -39.31 23.03 16.58
N GLY A 102 -38.19 23.29 15.89
CA GLY A 102 -37.95 22.79 14.52
C GLY A 102 -37.43 21.35 14.44
N THR A 103 -37.06 20.72 15.56
CA THR A 103 -36.48 19.36 15.60
C THR A 103 -37.41 18.30 16.21
N ALA A 104 -38.66 18.66 16.56
CA ALA A 104 -39.59 17.78 17.27
C ALA A 104 -40.87 17.43 16.48
N ILE A 105 -40.99 17.86 15.23
CA ILE A 105 -42.02 17.34 14.32
C ILE A 105 -41.31 16.33 13.43
N GLY A 106 -41.58 15.05 13.68
CA GLY A 106 -41.02 13.94 12.95
C GLY A 106 -41.19 14.17 11.44
N ALA A 107 -40.06 14.29 10.74
CA ALA A 107 -40.02 13.88 9.37
C ALA A 107 -40.61 12.46 9.34
N GLU A 108 -41.72 12.27 8.63
CA GLU A 108 -42.23 10.96 8.30
C GLU A 108 -41.07 10.20 7.66
N ARG A 109 -40.39 9.39 8.47
CA ARG A 109 -39.48 8.39 7.96
C ARG A 109 -40.39 7.52 7.13
N LYS A 110 -40.32 7.66 5.81
CA LYS A 110 -40.74 6.61 4.88
C LYS A 110 -40.06 5.36 5.41
N GLY A 111 -40.81 4.58 6.18
CA GLY A 111 -40.31 3.37 6.80
C GLY A 111 -39.78 2.55 5.65
N ILE A 112 -38.48 2.24 5.69
CA ILE A 112 -37.96 1.17 4.86
C ILE A 112 -38.81 -0.03 5.29
N PRO A 113 -39.66 -0.58 4.40
CA PRO A 113 -40.51 -1.70 4.77
C PRO A 113 -39.58 -2.78 5.33
N ILE A 114 -39.88 -3.22 6.55
CA ILE A 114 -39.14 -4.31 7.17
C ILE A 114 -39.29 -5.47 6.19
N PRO A 115 -38.18 -5.98 5.60
CA PRO A 115 -38.25 -7.03 4.61
C PRO A 115 -39.03 -8.19 5.21
N SER A 116 -39.95 -8.73 4.42
CA SER A 116 -40.75 -9.86 4.86
C SER A 116 -39.83 -11.02 5.27
N ARG A 117 -40.27 -11.87 6.19
CA ARG A 117 -39.50 -13.05 6.62
C ARG A 117 -39.04 -13.89 5.42
N ASP A 118 -39.84 -13.92 4.36
CA ASP A 118 -39.54 -14.67 3.14
C ASP A 118 -38.47 -13.97 2.28
N GLU A 119 -38.50 -12.63 2.16
CA GLU A 119 -37.39 -11.88 1.51
C GLU A 119 -36.07 -12.05 2.26
N MET A 120 -36.12 -12.05 3.59
CA MET A 120 -34.93 -12.21 4.43
C MET A 120 -34.34 -13.63 4.31
N LEU A 121 -35.18 -14.65 4.21
CA LEU A 121 -34.76 -16.03 3.94
C LEU A 121 -34.20 -16.16 2.52
N GLU A 122 -34.84 -15.56 1.52
CA GLU A 122 -34.32 -15.55 0.15
C GLU A 122 -32.96 -14.85 0.05
N GLU A 123 -32.76 -13.75 0.78
CA GLU A 123 -31.49 -13.03 0.82
C GLU A 123 -30.40 -13.86 1.53
N MET A 124 -30.76 -14.61 2.57
CA MET A 124 -29.85 -15.55 3.24
C MET A 124 -29.44 -16.73 2.35
N PHE A 125 -30.32 -17.23 1.48
CA PHE A 125 -29.98 -18.28 0.52
C PHE A 125 -29.23 -17.75 -0.72
N LYS A 126 -29.45 -16.48 -1.11
CA LYS A 126 -28.76 -15.85 -2.24
C LYS A 126 -27.36 -15.33 -1.87
N ARG A 127 -27.08 -14.99 -0.61
CA ARG A 127 -25.75 -14.51 -0.16
C ARG A 127 -24.60 -15.47 -0.47
N PRO A 128 -24.67 -16.78 -0.15
CA PRO A 128 -23.59 -17.73 -0.47
C PRO A 128 -23.31 -17.84 -1.97
N LEU A 129 -24.35 -17.74 -2.81
CA LEU A 129 -24.22 -17.77 -4.27
C LEU A 129 -23.62 -16.47 -4.82
N ARG A 130 -24.00 -15.31 -4.27
CA ARG A 130 -23.39 -14.02 -4.61
C ARG A 130 -21.93 -13.94 -4.20
N GLU A 131 -21.57 -14.46 -3.03
CA GLU A 131 -20.16 -14.52 -2.59
C GLU A 131 -19.34 -15.48 -3.46
N LEU A 132 -19.94 -16.58 -3.96
CA LEU A 132 -19.30 -17.47 -4.93
C LEU A 132 -19.13 -16.81 -6.32
N ASP A 133 -20.12 -16.06 -6.79
CA ASP A 133 -20.00 -15.32 -8.06
C ASP A 133 -19.09 -14.09 -7.95
N GLU A 134 -19.06 -13.41 -6.80
CA GLU A 134 -18.10 -12.34 -6.52
C GLU A 134 -16.67 -12.90 -6.43
N ARG A 135 -16.47 -14.10 -5.84
CA ARG A 135 -15.20 -14.84 -5.90
C ARG A 135 -14.82 -15.29 -7.31
N ARG A 136 -15.80 -15.53 -8.20
CA ARG A 136 -15.56 -15.76 -9.64
C ARG A 136 -15.24 -14.48 -10.41
N SER A 137 -15.60 -13.31 -9.89
CA SER A 137 -15.33 -11.99 -10.49
C SER A 137 -14.05 -11.32 -10.00
N ILE A 138 -13.46 -11.82 -8.90
CA ILE A 138 -12.08 -11.50 -8.54
C ILE A 138 -11.21 -12.16 -9.61
N VAL A 139 -10.72 -11.33 -10.53
CA VAL A 139 -9.79 -11.71 -11.59
C VAL A 139 -8.61 -12.42 -10.94
N ASP A 140 -8.63 -13.75 -10.98
CA ASP A 140 -7.52 -14.58 -10.55
C ASP A 140 -6.41 -14.42 -11.58
N ARG A 141 -5.48 -13.48 -11.34
CA ARG A 141 -4.30 -13.28 -12.19
C ARG A 141 -3.42 -14.53 -12.28
N GLU A 142 -3.65 -15.55 -11.44
CA GLU A 142 -2.93 -16.82 -11.50
C GLU A 142 -3.54 -17.85 -12.47
N SER A 143 -4.77 -17.62 -12.92
CA SER A 143 -5.46 -18.43 -13.90
C SER A 143 -5.80 -17.53 -15.10
N PRO A 144 -5.04 -17.58 -16.22
CA PRO A 144 -5.27 -16.65 -17.33
C PRO A 144 -6.74 -16.70 -17.72
N HIS A 145 -7.44 -15.57 -17.61
CA HIS A 145 -8.86 -15.54 -17.90
C HIS A 145 -9.03 -16.02 -19.34
N PRO A 146 -10.08 -16.79 -19.67
CA PRO A 146 -10.38 -17.14 -21.07
C PRO A 146 -10.50 -15.89 -21.97
N ILE A 147 -10.75 -14.73 -21.36
CA ILE A 147 -10.77 -13.40 -21.99
C ILE A 147 -9.36 -12.90 -22.30
N ASP A 148 -8.34 -13.12 -21.46
CA ASP A 148 -6.93 -12.80 -21.78
C ASP A 148 -6.39 -13.69 -22.91
N ALA A 149 -6.92 -14.91 -23.04
CA ALA A 149 -6.67 -15.77 -24.20
C ALA A 149 -7.36 -15.26 -25.49
N LEU A 150 -8.42 -14.45 -25.37
CA LEU A 150 -9.18 -13.87 -26.49
C LEU A 150 -8.70 -12.45 -26.88
N TYR A 151 -8.18 -11.66 -25.93
CA TYR A 151 -7.76 -10.26 -26.14
C TYR A 151 -6.24 -10.05 -26.12
N GLY A 152 -5.45 -11.11 -25.95
CA GLY A 152 -3.99 -11.05 -25.91
C GLY A 152 -3.45 -10.92 -24.49
N ARG A 153 -2.26 -11.50 -24.25
CA ARG A 153 -1.55 -11.35 -22.97
C ARG A 153 -1.34 -9.87 -22.64
N ASN A 154 -1.43 -9.54 -21.36
CA ASN A 154 -1.08 -8.22 -20.84
C ASN A 154 0.31 -7.83 -21.34
N GLU A 155 0.44 -6.65 -21.94
CA GLU A 155 1.72 -6.19 -22.49
C GLU A 155 2.81 -6.10 -21.42
N LEU A 156 2.41 -5.81 -20.17
CA LEU A 156 3.33 -5.80 -19.04
C LEU A 156 3.95 -7.18 -18.82
N ASP A 157 3.14 -8.24 -18.86
CA ASP A 157 3.57 -9.61 -18.64
C ASP A 157 4.53 -10.08 -19.73
N GLU A 158 4.25 -9.76 -20.99
CA GLU A 158 5.17 -10.07 -22.10
C GLU A 158 6.51 -9.32 -21.96
N ARG A 159 6.50 -8.07 -21.47
CA ARG A 159 7.74 -7.31 -21.20
C ARG A 159 8.51 -7.89 -20.01
N VAL A 160 7.81 -8.26 -18.94
CA VAL A 160 8.41 -8.93 -17.79
C VAL A 160 9.03 -10.27 -18.21
N LEU A 161 8.33 -11.04 -19.04
CA LEU A 161 8.80 -12.32 -19.55
C LEU A 161 10.02 -12.17 -20.46
N ALA A 162 10.03 -11.17 -21.35
CA ALA A 162 11.18 -10.88 -22.19
C ALA A 162 12.40 -10.44 -21.36
N ALA A 163 12.20 -9.59 -20.35
CA ALA A 163 13.23 -9.21 -19.39
C ALA A 163 13.78 -10.43 -18.62
N ALA A 164 12.89 -11.30 -18.15
CA ALA A 164 13.24 -12.51 -17.42
C ALA A 164 14.08 -13.47 -18.27
N ARG A 165 13.68 -13.71 -19.52
CA ARG A 165 14.43 -14.57 -20.45
C ARG A 165 15.79 -14.00 -20.81
N ALA A 166 15.87 -12.70 -21.03
CA ALA A 166 17.14 -12.03 -21.33
C ALA A 166 18.11 -12.11 -20.15
N LEU A 167 17.62 -11.85 -18.95
CA LEU A 167 18.41 -11.93 -17.73
C LEU A 167 18.84 -13.39 -17.44
N TYR A 168 17.95 -14.35 -17.67
CA TYR A 168 18.26 -15.77 -17.58
C TYR A 168 19.34 -16.21 -18.58
N ALA A 169 19.23 -15.75 -19.83
CA ALA A 169 20.23 -15.99 -20.86
C ALA A 169 21.57 -15.31 -20.53
N ALA A 170 21.57 -14.12 -19.95
CA ALA A 170 22.78 -13.44 -19.46
C ALA A 170 23.46 -14.23 -18.32
N SER A 171 22.66 -14.73 -17.38
CA SER A 171 23.13 -15.54 -16.25
C SER A 171 23.76 -16.86 -16.70
N THR A 172 23.13 -17.56 -17.66
CA THR A 172 23.53 -18.91 -18.08
C THR A 172 24.63 -18.91 -19.14
N ASN A 173 24.59 -18.00 -20.12
CA ASN A 173 25.50 -18.01 -21.27
C ASN A 173 26.78 -17.19 -21.06
N SER A 174 26.89 -16.44 -19.97
CA SER A 174 28.08 -15.63 -19.69
C SER A 174 29.33 -16.49 -19.57
N ARG A 175 30.37 -16.21 -20.38
CA ARG A 175 31.64 -16.96 -20.37
C ARG A 175 32.59 -16.49 -19.27
N SER A 176 32.56 -15.20 -18.92
CA SER A 176 33.44 -14.63 -17.89
C SER A 176 32.86 -14.82 -16.49
N SER A 177 33.70 -15.20 -15.53
CA SER A 177 33.29 -15.31 -14.12
C SER A 177 32.72 -14.01 -13.55
N GLU A 178 33.27 -12.86 -13.96
CA GLU A 178 32.81 -11.54 -13.50
C GLU A 178 31.38 -11.24 -13.95
N ALA A 179 31.06 -11.43 -15.24
CA ALA A 179 29.69 -11.23 -15.71
C ALA A 179 28.72 -12.30 -15.18
N LYS A 180 29.19 -13.52 -14.88
CA LYS A 180 28.35 -14.51 -14.18
C LYS A 180 27.96 -14.05 -12.79
N ASP A 181 28.88 -13.41 -12.05
CA ASP A 181 28.54 -12.82 -10.75
C ASP A 181 27.63 -11.61 -10.93
N ALA A 182 27.96 -10.69 -11.84
CA ALA A 182 27.17 -9.48 -12.11
C ALA A 182 25.69 -9.79 -12.38
N PHE A 183 25.42 -10.79 -13.22
CA PHE A 183 24.08 -11.26 -13.58
C PHE A 183 23.66 -12.53 -12.83
N LYS A 184 24.23 -12.79 -11.65
CA LYS A 184 23.77 -13.86 -10.78
C LYS A 184 22.35 -13.55 -10.32
N VAL A 185 21.44 -14.49 -10.54
CA VAL A 185 20.03 -14.33 -10.18
C VAL A 185 19.55 -15.50 -9.34
N ALA A 186 18.78 -15.19 -8.30
CA ALA A 186 18.16 -16.21 -7.47
C ALA A 186 16.97 -16.84 -8.20
N SER A 187 16.85 -18.16 -8.06
CA SER A 187 15.63 -18.88 -8.37
C SER A 187 14.58 -18.65 -7.28
N ILE A 188 13.31 -18.82 -7.61
CA ILE A 188 12.20 -18.65 -6.66
C ILE A 188 12.35 -19.66 -5.50
N THR A 189 12.72 -20.91 -5.81
CA THR A 189 12.98 -21.94 -4.79
C THR A 189 14.07 -21.51 -3.82
N SER A 190 15.19 -20.96 -4.32
CA SER A 190 16.27 -20.49 -3.46
C SER A 190 15.85 -19.32 -2.57
N LEU A 191 14.99 -18.41 -3.07
CA LEU A 191 14.44 -17.33 -2.28
C LEU A 191 13.49 -17.83 -1.19
N LEU A 192 12.66 -18.83 -1.48
CA LEU A 192 11.75 -19.46 -0.51
C LEU A 192 12.51 -20.23 0.58
N GLU A 193 13.56 -20.97 0.22
CA GLU A 193 14.44 -21.61 1.20
C GLU A 193 15.09 -20.58 2.12
N ARG A 194 15.58 -19.46 1.56
CA ARG A 194 16.14 -18.37 2.36
C ARG A 194 15.10 -17.63 3.17
N PHE A 195 13.86 -17.52 2.69
CA PHE A 195 12.77 -16.90 3.42
C PHE A 195 12.56 -17.56 4.79
N GLU A 196 12.61 -18.90 4.85
CA GLU A 196 12.51 -19.63 6.13
C GLU A 196 13.82 -19.56 6.93
N LEU A 197 14.97 -19.74 6.28
CA LEU A 197 16.28 -19.76 6.95
C LEU A 197 16.70 -18.40 7.54
N ARG A 198 16.21 -17.29 6.97
CA ARG A 198 16.55 -15.91 7.37
C ARG A 198 15.37 -15.19 8.04
N ALA A 199 14.39 -15.93 8.55
CA ALA A 199 13.29 -15.36 9.33
C ALA A 199 13.81 -14.67 10.59
N GLY A 200 13.52 -13.37 10.71
CA GLY A 200 13.97 -12.52 11.82
C GLY A 200 15.46 -12.21 11.81
N TYR A 201 16.17 -12.44 10.70
CA TYR A 201 17.60 -12.17 10.62
C TYR A 201 17.88 -10.66 10.62
N GLN A 202 18.70 -10.18 11.56
CA GLN A 202 19.04 -8.76 11.68
C GLN A 202 20.42 -8.48 11.06
N LEU A 203 20.49 -7.48 10.19
CA LEU A 203 21.72 -7.00 9.56
C LEU A 203 22.64 -6.30 10.56
N SER A 204 23.95 -6.33 10.29
CA SER A 204 24.97 -5.56 11.05
C SER A 204 24.89 -4.06 10.84
N ILE A 205 24.28 -3.63 9.74
CA ILE A 205 24.22 -2.23 9.34
C ILE A 205 22.98 -1.55 9.91
N GLU A 206 23.11 -0.25 10.14
CA GLU A 206 22.02 0.61 10.59
C GLU A 206 21.35 1.26 9.37
N LEU A 207 20.01 1.33 9.40
CA LEU A 207 19.24 2.11 8.43
C LEU A 207 19.15 3.56 8.94
N PRO A 208 19.46 4.60 8.13
CA PRO A 208 19.34 5.99 8.55
C PRO A 208 17.90 6.38 8.93
N TYR A 209 17.78 7.15 10.01
CA TYR A 209 16.49 7.59 10.55
C TYR A 209 16.08 8.90 9.87
N GLU A 210 15.23 8.80 8.84
CA GLU A 210 14.88 9.94 7.98
C GLU A 210 13.39 10.32 8.14
N SER A 211 12.99 10.84 9.31
CA SER A 211 11.62 11.33 9.55
C SER A 211 11.34 12.70 8.89
N THR A 212 12.38 13.52 8.72
CA THR A 212 12.32 14.83 8.06
C THR A 212 13.43 14.94 7.02
N PRO A 213 13.33 14.15 5.93
CA PRO A 213 14.37 14.05 4.92
C PRO A 213 14.58 15.40 4.23
N ALA A 214 15.82 15.61 3.78
CA ALA A 214 16.16 16.75 2.95
C ALA A 214 15.27 16.81 1.69
N PRO A 215 14.99 17.99 1.12
CA PRO A 215 14.06 18.13 0.00
C PRO A 215 14.36 17.25 -1.22
N ASP A 216 15.63 16.95 -1.48
CA ASP A 216 16.12 16.05 -2.54
C ASP A 216 15.91 14.56 -2.20
N ARG A 217 15.99 14.21 -0.91
CA ARG A 217 15.71 12.88 -0.38
C ARG A 217 14.22 12.56 -0.33
N LYS A 218 13.35 13.55 -0.15
CA LYS A 218 11.88 13.36 -0.14
C LYS A 218 11.40 12.55 -1.34
N VAL A 219 10.44 11.66 -1.10
CA VAL A 219 9.81 10.91 -2.19
C VAL A 219 9.15 11.90 -3.15
N LYS A 220 9.42 11.75 -4.45
CA LYS A 220 8.83 12.62 -5.48
C LYS A 220 7.42 12.15 -5.79
N LEU A 221 6.44 12.79 -5.16
CA LEU A 221 5.02 12.46 -5.31
C LEU A 221 4.46 13.19 -6.54
N THR A 222 4.09 12.43 -7.57
CA THR A 222 3.35 12.95 -8.72
C THR A 222 1.84 12.95 -8.44
N SER A 223 1.11 13.79 -9.15
CA SER A 223 -0.35 13.90 -9.04
C SER A 223 -0.99 14.03 -10.42
N ALA A 224 -2.32 13.96 -10.47
CA ALA A 224 -3.11 14.26 -11.68
C ALA A 224 -2.71 15.58 -12.37
N TYR A 225 -2.28 16.59 -11.61
CA TYR A 225 -1.91 17.92 -12.14
C TYR A 225 -0.41 18.14 -12.32
N SER A 226 0.44 17.13 -12.08
CA SER A 226 1.89 17.32 -12.17
C SER A 226 2.33 17.80 -13.54
N SER A 227 3.27 18.74 -13.59
CA SER A 227 3.82 19.23 -14.87
C SER A 227 4.65 18.14 -15.57
N GLU A 228 4.88 18.25 -16.89
CA GLU A 228 5.79 17.31 -17.60
C GLU A 228 7.21 17.33 -16.99
N GLY A 229 7.65 18.48 -16.48
CA GLY A 229 8.93 18.62 -15.78
C GLY A 229 8.98 17.78 -14.52
N GLU A 230 7.95 17.88 -13.66
CA GLU A 230 7.82 17.05 -12.47
C GLU A 230 7.78 15.55 -12.80
N LEU A 231 7.07 15.16 -13.87
CA LEU A 231 6.99 13.76 -14.31
C LEU A 231 8.36 13.22 -14.75
N LYS A 232 9.17 14.04 -15.42
CA LYS A 232 10.55 13.70 -15.80
C LYS A 232 11.46 13.62 -14.58
N ASP A 233 11.35 14.55 -13.65
CA ASP A 233 12.14 14.55 -12.42
C ASP A 233 11.79 13.37 -11.51
N ALA A 234 10.52 12.95 -11.53
CA ALA A 234 10.01 11.78 -10.81
C ALA A 234 10.15 10.46 -11.60
N ASN A 235 10.93 10.44 -12.68
CA ASN A 235 11.12 9.21 -13.46
C ASN A 235 11.90 8.12 -12.72
N ASP A 236 12.66 8.51 -11.70
CA ASP A 236 13.33 7.64 -10.76
C ASP A 236 12.77 7.96 -9.36
N ASP A 237 11.60 7.39 -9.07
CA ASP A 237 10.88 7.57 -7.81
C ASP A 237 11.35 6.59 -6.73
N GLY A 238 12.36 5.76 -7.01
CA GLY A 238 12.89 4.74 -6.08
C GLY A 238 11.98 3.53 -5.88
N VAL A 239 10.86 3.45 -6.62
CA VAL A 239 9.96 2.30 -6.60
C VAL A 239 10.23 1.40 -7.80
N LEU A 240 10.15 0.10 -7.54
CA LEU A 240 10.55 -0.98 -8.43
C LEU A 240 9.36 -1.92 -8.64
N LEU A 241 9.23 -2.42 -9.86
CA LEU A 241 8.41 -3.57 -10.17
C LEU A 241 9.22 -4.83 -9.88
N LEU A 242 8.77 -5.63 -8.93
CA LEU A 242 9.34 -6.94 -8.66
C LEU A 242 8.54 -8.00 -9.41
N ALA A 243 9.25 -8.90 -10.08
CA ALA A 243 8.66 -9.99 -10.82
C ALA A 243 9.33 -11.32 -10.46
N TYR A 244 8.50 -12.31 -10.16
CA TYR A 244 8.87 -13.70 -9.95
C TYR A 244 8.30 -14.49 -11.12
N VAL A 245 9.18 -15.05 -11.95
CA VAL A 245 8.79 -15.79 -13.15
C VAL A 245 9.24 -17.23 -13.01
N SER A 246 8.32 -18.17 -13.20
CA SER A 246 8.60 -19.61 -13.22
C SER A 246 8.27 -20.22 -14.58
N ASN A 247 8.88 -21.37 -14.86
CA ASN A 247 8.68 -22.13 -16.09
C ASN A 247 9.14 -21.37 -17.35
N LEU A 248 10.30 -20.69 -17.27
CA LEU A 248 10.84 -19.86 -18.36
C LEU A 248 11.10 -20.61 -19.67
N ASN A 249 11.50 -21.87 -19.59
CA ASN A 249 11.79 -22.73 -20.74
C ASN A 249 10.56 -23.56 -21.17
N GLY A 250 9.42 -23.38 -20.50
CA GLY A 250 8.18 -24.06 -20.83
C GLY A 250 7.62 -23.65 -22.20
N ALA A 251 6.58 -24.35 -22.63
CA ALA A 251 5.84 -23.94 -23.83
C ALA A 251 5.26 -22.53 -23.62
N ARG A 252 5.28 -21.69 -24.66
CA ARG A 252 4.67 -20.36 -24.59
C ARG A 252 3.23 -20.48 -24.11
N GLY A 253 2.90 -19.82 -23.00
CA GLY A 253 1.59 -19.95 -22.36
C GLY A 253 1.66 -20.58 -20.96
N SER A 254 2.67 -21.40 -20.69
CA SER A 254 2.80 -22.12 -19.41
C SER A 254 3.62 -21.38 -18.35
N GLU A 255 4.17 -20.22 -18.70
CA GLU A 255 4.94 -19.39 -17.76
C GLU A 255 4.00 -18.75 -16.74
N ARG A 256 4.41 -18.75 -15.47
CA ARG A 256 3.67 -18.08 -14.40
C ARG A 256 4.44 -16.86 -13.95
N ILE A 257 3.75 -15.72 -13.93
CA ILE A 257 4.31 -14.43 -13.60
C ILE A 257 3.56 -13.92 -12.37
N SER A 258 4.32 -13.65 -11.30
CA SER A 258 3.81 -13.01 -10.09
C SER A 258 4.53 -11.68 -9.92
N VAL A 259 3.77 -10.59 -9.90
CA VAL A 259 4.30 -9.22 -9.84
C VAL A 259 3.84 -8.50 -8.58
N CYS A 260 4.74 -7.73 -7.99
CA CYS A 260 4.44 -6.81 -6.90
C CYS A 260 5.30 -5.55 -6.99
N SER A 261 5.06 -4.59 -6.12
CA SER A 261 5.90 -3.42 -5.96
C SER A 261 6.96 -3.65 -4.87
N GLY A 262 8.05 -2.91 -4.94
CA GLY A 262 9.06 -2.83 -3.87
C GLY A 262 9.80 -1.51 -3.95
N PHE A 263 10.48 -1.08 -2.90
CA PHE A 263 11.25 0.17 -2.94
C PHE A 263 12.64 -0.01 -2.34
N ALA A 264 13.59 0.76 -2.88
CA ALA A 264 14.97 0.67 -2.43
C ALA A 264 15.20 1.46 -1.13
N VAL A 265 16.02 0.93 -0.24
CA VAL A 265 16.44 1.56 1.02
C VAL A 265 17.96 1.69 1.09
N GLU A 266 18.45 2.63 1.89
CA GLU A 266 19.90 2.81 2.07
C GLU A 266 20.53 1.62 2.82
N GLY A 267 21.82 1.40 2.61
CA GLY A 267 22.61 0.40 3.33
C GLY A 267 23.26 -0.65 2.44
N GLY A 268 22.83 -0.76 1.18
CA GLY A 268 23.33 -1.76 0.23
C GLY A 268 24.85 -1.75 -0.01
N ASP A 269 25.49 -0.58 0.09
CA ASP A 269 26.94 -0.43 -0.05
C ASP A 269 27.72 -0.78 1.23
N LYS A 270 27.03 -0.78 2.36
CA LYS A 270 27.58 -1.00 3.71
C LYS A 270 27.45 -2.45 4.16
N ILE A 271 26.71 -3.29 3.42
CA ILE A 271 26.46 -4.68 3.80
C ILE A 271 27.76 -5.49 3.87
N SER A 272 27.92 -6.25 4.94
CA SER A 272 29.07 -7.14 5.13
C SER A 272 28.91 -8.42 4.30
N ALA A 273 30.02 -9.09 4.00
CA ALA A 273 30.02 -10.34 3.21
C ALA A 273 29.35 -11.53 3.94
N GLU A 274 29.12 -11.41 5.25
CA GLU A 274 28.39 -12.38 6.07
C GLU A 274 26.86 -12.22 5.96
N ASP A 275 26.41 -10.99 5.69
CA ASP A 275 25.01 -10.61 5.66
C ASP A 275 24.38 -10.79 4.27
N GLY A 276 25.18 -10.60 3.23
CA GLY A 276 24.72 -10.61 1.84
C GLY A 276 25.67 -11.27 0.85
N ASP A 277 25.27 -11.28 -0.41
CA ASP A 277 25.99 -11.90 -1.53
C ASP A 277 26.69 -10.81 -2.37
N GLY A 278 27.48 -9.99 -1.68
CA GLY A 278 28.22 -8.86 -2.25
C GLY A 278 27.57 -7.50 -1.96
N LYS A 279 27.84 -6.51 -2.82
CA LYS A 279 27.22 -5.17 -2.76
C LYS A 279 25.98 -5.13 -3.65
N GLY A 280 25.06 -4.22 -3.36
CA GLY A 280 23.90 -3.96 -4.21
C GLY A 280 22.75 -3.32 -3.47
N ALA A 281 21.81 -2.72 -4.19
CA ALA A 281 20.68 -2.05 -3.58
C ALA A 281 19.83 -3.02 -2.75
N LEU A 282 19.37 -2.56 -1.59
CA LEU A 282 18.45 -3.29 -0.72
C LEU A 282 17.03 -2.87 -1.06
N VAL A 283 16.13 -3.84 -1.21
CA VAL A 283 14.74 -3.60 -1.61
C VAL A 283 13.80 -4.23 -0.61
N VAL A 284 12.85 -3.44 -0.13
CA VAL A 284 11.76 -3.88 0.74
C VAL A 284 10.55 -4.23 -0.12
N SER A 285 9.92 -5.37 0.15
CA SER A 285 8.65 -5.77 -0.47
C SER A 285 7.83 -6.67 0.46
N CYS A 286 6.68 -7.14 -0.02
CA CYS A 286 5.80 -8.05 0.70
C CYS A 286 6.22 -9.53 0.49
N ALA A 287 6.04 -10.35 1.54
CA ALA A 287 6.40 -11.76 1.50
C ALA A 287 5.40 -12.63 0.75
N HIS A 288 4.09 -12.32 0.84
CA HIS A 288 3.05 -13.16 0.25
C HIS A 288 3.16 -13.29 -1.27
N THR A 289 3.67 -12.28 -1.99
CA THR A 289 3.80 -12.39 -3.45
C THR A 289 4.87 -13.41 -3.83
N LEU A 290 6.01 -13.42 -3.11
CA LEU A 290 7.05 -14.43 -3.30
C LEU A 290 6.52 -15.83 -3.00
N ARG A 291 5.74 -15.99 -1.90
CA ARG A 291 5.12 -17.27 -1.55
C ARG A 291 4.08 -17.73 -2.56
N ALA A 292 3.28 -16.80 -3.08
CA ALA A 292 2.33 -17.09 -4.14
C ALA A 292 3.03 -17.59 -5.41
N ALA A 293 4.23 -17.10 -5.71
CA ALA A 293 5.00 -17.50 -6.90
C ALA A 293 5.49 -18.96 -6.87
N GLU A 294 5.33 -19.70 -5.77
CA GLU A 294 5.75 -21.11 -5.64
C GLU A 294 5.02 -22.00 -6.67
N PRO A 295 5.73 -22.86 -7.42
CA PRO A 295 5.10 -23.82 -8.34
C PRO A 295 4.06 -24.69 -7.62
N ARG A 296 2.85 -24.82 -8.18
CA ARG A 296 1.80 -25.63 -7.56
C ARG A 296 2.24 -27.10 -7.50
N ALA A 297 2.36 -27.62 -6.28
CA ALA A 297 2.61 -29.05 -6.04
C ALA A 297 1.49 -29.89 -6.66
N GLY A 298 1.77 -30.57 -7.77
CA GLY A 298 0.79 -31.46 -8.42
C GLY A 298 0.74 -31.37 -9.95
N GLN A 299 1.45 -30.45 -10.60
CA GLN A 299 1.69 -30.62 -12.03
C GLN A 299 2.73 -31.74 -12.24
N PRO A 300 2.48 -32.67 -13.20
CA PRO A 300 3.41 -33.75 -13.49
C PRO A 300 4.72 -33.15 -13.98
N GLU A 301 5.71 -33.14 -13.09
CA GLU A 301 7.10 -32.80 -13.36
C GLU A 301 7.57 -33.57 -14.60
N PRO A 302 7.96 -32.89 -15.70
CA PRO A 302 8.57 -33.57 -16.83
C PRO A 302 9.85 -34.24 -16.34
N THR A 303 9.88 -35.57 -16.44
CA THR A 303 10.81 -36.49 -15.76
C THR A 303 12.29 -36.39 -16.17
N THR A 304 12.72 -35.32 -16.87
CA THR A 304 14.02 -35.30 -17.56
C THR A 304 14.87 -34.04 -17.42
N SER A 305 14.46 -33.01 -16.67
CA SER A 305 15.31 -31.82 -16.43
C SER A 305 15.16 -31.30 -15.00
N ASN A 306 16.27 -30.89 -14.38
CA ASN A 306 16.29 -30.32 -13.02
C ASN A 306 15.28 -29.16 -12.90
N PRO A 307 14.17 -29.31 -12.15
CA PRO A 307 13.10 -28.30 -12.15
C PRO A 307 13.46 -27.01 -11.40
N ALA A 308 14.53 -27.04 -10.60
CA ALA A 308 14.99 -25.87 -9.85
C ALA A 308 15.62 -24.78 -10.72
N SER A 309 15.93 -25.04 -12.01
CA SER A 309 16.70 -24.11 -12.84
C SER A 309 15.87 -23.11 -13.64
N ASP A 310 14.54 -23.20 -13.66
CA ASP A 310 13.73 -22.50 -14.67
C ASP A 310 12.87 -21.37 -14.09
N SER A 311 13.25 -20.91 -12.90
CA SER A 311 12.63 -19.75 -12.25
C SER A 311 13.64 -18.66 -11.97
N ILE A 312 13.18 -17.41 -12.03
CA ILE A 312 14.02 -16.23 -11.83
C ILE A 312 13.23 -15.14 -11.09
N ALA A 313 13.95 -14.35 -10.29
CA ALA A 313 13.43 -13.14 -9.68
C ALA A 313 14.19 -11.91 -10.18
N LEU A 314 13.46 -10.87 -10.57
CA LEU A 314 14.04 -9.63 -11.10
C LEU A 314 13.30 -8.39 -10.62
N ALA A 315 13.99 -7.26 -10.64
CA ALA A 315 13.44 -5.94 -10.34
C ALA A 315 13.56 -5.04 -11.57
N ILE A 316 12.51 -4.28 -11.88
CA ILE A 316 12.51 -3.32 -12.99
C ILE A 316 12.24 -1.93 -12.45
N THR A 317 13.12 -0.98 -12.76
CA THR A 317 12.90 0.44 -12.47
C THR A 317 11.92 1.04 -13.49
N ARG A 318 11.32 2.19 -13.16
CA ARG A 318 10.47 2.91 -14.12
C ARG A 318 11.22 3.36 -15.38
N THR A 319 12.52 3.57 -15.27
CA THR A 319 13.39 3.86 -16.42
C THR A 319 13.65 2.65 -17.34
N GLY A 320 13.09 1.48 -17.01
CA GLY A 320 13.26 0.25 -17.78
C GLY A 320 14.54 -0.54 -17.45
N ARG A 321 15.36 -0.07 -16.49
CA ARG A 321 16.54 -0.83 -16.06
C ARG A 321 16.12 -2.08 -15.29
N ILE A 322 16.66 -3.22 -15.69
CA ILE A 322 16.36 -4.54 -15.13
C ILE A 322 17.52 -4.96 -14.24
N TYR A 323 17.24 -5.22 -12.97
CA TYR A 323 18.22 -5.68 -11.98
C TYR A 323 17.90 -7.12 -11.59
N PRO A 324 18.91 -8.01 -11.53
CA PRO A 324 18.70 -9.34 -10.97
C PRO A 324 18.48 -9.26 -9.46
N VAL A 325 17.51 -10.02 -8.94
CA VAL A 325 17.43 -10.27 -7.50
C VAL A 325 18.49 -11.32 -7.18
N ARG A 326 19.54 -10.93 -6.47
CA ARG A 326 20.65 -11.84 -6.11
C ARG A 326 20.26 -12.77 -4.99
N THR A 327 19.61 -12.23 -3.96
CA THR A 327 19.23 -13.02 -2.80
C THR A 327 18.18 -12.37 -1.90
N LEU A 328 17.57 -13.18 -1.02
CA LEU A 328 16.79 -12.74 0.12
C LEU A 328 17.71 -12.67 1.35
N ILE A 329 17.78 -11.49 1.93
CA ILE A 329 18.68 -11.16 3.05
C ILE A 329 18.02 -11.47 4.38
N SER A 330 16.78 -11.03 4.54
CA SER A 330 15.99 -11.24 5.74
C SER A 330 14.49 -11.26 5.41
N SER A 331 13.72 -11.90 6.26
CA SER A 331 12.28 -11.96 6.17
C SER A 331 11.64 -11.73 7.55
N LEU A 332 10.46 -11.12 7.56
CA LEU A 332 9.59 -11.02 8.72
C LEU A 332 8.25 -11.69 8.36
N PRO A 333 8.13 -13.01 8.49
CA PRO A 333 6.94 -13.74 8.04
C PRO A 333 5.65 -13.28 8.72
N THR A 334 5.73 -12.85 9.99
CA THR A 334 4.59 -12.35 10.78
C THR A 334 4.06 -11.02 10.25
N SER A 335 4.97 -10.14 9.84
CA SER A 335 4.67 -8.83 9.28
C SER A 335 4.46 -8.87 7.76
N ASP A 336 4.71 -10.02 7.12
CA ASP A 336 4.59 -10.21 5.68
C ASP A 336 5.51 -9.27 4.86
N VAL A 337 6.72 -9.01 5.37
CA VAL A 337 7.74 -8.15 4.73
C VAL A 337 9.01 -8.95 4.48
N ILE A 338 9.69 -8.67 3.37
CA ILE A 338 11.01 -9.24 3.01
C ILE A 338 11.99 -8.14 2.62
N LEU A 339 13.28 -8.42 2.83
CA LEU A 339 14.40 -7.62 2.39
C LEU A 339 15.21 -8.39 1.35
N LEU A 340 15.24 -7.88 0.13
CA LEU A 340 15.94 -8.44 -1.01
C LEU A 340 17.20 -7.64 -1.32
N GLN A 341 18.23 -8.31 -1.85
CA GLN A 341 19.42 -7.67 -2.41
C GLN A 341 19.42 -7.80 -3.93
N LEU A 342 19.59 -6.67 -4.62
CA LEU A 342 19.75 -6.62 -6.07
C LEU A 342 21.20 -6.71 -6.50
N GLY A 343 21.45 -7.09 -7.75
CA GLY A 343 22.77 -6.94 -8.37
C GLY A 343 23.19 -5.48 -8.52
N THR A 344 24.49 -5.22 -8.56
CA THR A 344 25.04 -3.86 -8.76
C THR A 344 24.84 -3.33 -10.17
N SER A 345 24.85 -4.24 -11.16
CA SER A 345 24.82 -3.89 -12.57
C SER A 345 23.44 -4.24 -13.16
N PRO A 346 22.72 -3.27 -13.73
CA PRO A 346 21.51 -3.57 -14.47
C PRO A 346 21.85 -4.21 -15.81
N LEU A 347 20.92 -5.00 -16.34
CA LEU A 347 20.92 -5.37 -17.76
C LEU A 347 20.68 -4.10 -18.58
N THR A 348 21.64 -3.76 -19.45
CA THR A 348 21.57 -2.53 -20.25
C THR A 348 20.61 -2.69 -21.43
N LEU A 349 19.87 -1.62 -21.70
CA LEU A 349 19.01 -1.53 -22.88
C LEU A 349 19.80 -0.88 -24.02
N ASN A 350 19.72 -1.46 -25.22
CA ASN A 350 20.36 -0.98 -26.45
C ASN A 350 21.89 -0.84 -26.40
N GLY A 351 22.57 -1.51 -25.47
CA GLY A 351 24.02 -1.40 -25.31
C GLY A 351 24.50 0.03 -25.01
N SER A 352 23.60 0.91 -24.55
CA SER A 352 23.98 2.27 -24.15
C SER A 352 24.88 2.18 -22.92
N ALA A 353 26.14 2.57 -23.09
CA ALA A 353 27.16 2.56 -22.06
C ALA A 353 27.03 3.73 -21.06
N GLU A 354 25.82 4.29 -20.88
CA GLU A 354 25.63 5.32 -19.86
C GLU A 354 25.99 4.76 -18.49
N PRO A 355 26.77 5.49 -17.68
CA PRO A 355 27.15 5.04 -16.36
C PRO A 355 25.88 4.73 -15.56
N SER A 356 25.80 3.50 -15.04
CA SER A 356 24.65 3.05 -14.26
C SER A 356 24.50 3.91 -13.02
N LYS A 357 23.61 4.92 -13.09
CA LYS A 357 23.21 5.69 -11.93
C LYS A 357 22.64 4.72 -10.87
N PRO A 358 23.06 4.79 -9.61
CA PRO A 358 22.55 3.92 -8.55
C PRO A 358 21.04 4.09 -8.41
N ILE A 359 20.36 3.01 -7.99
CA ILE A 359 18.93 3.04 -7.72
C ILE A 359 18.67 4.05 -6.62
N ARG A 360 17.70 4.94 -6.83
CA ARG A 360 17.30 5.90 -5.82
C ARG A 360 16.70 5.18 -4.62
N THR A 361 17.28 5.37 -3.45
CA THR A 361 16.73 4.88 -2.18
C THR A 361 15.67 5.83 -1.66
N LEU A 362 14.74 5.35 -0.84
CA LEU A 362 13.69 6.17 -0.22
C LEU A 362 13.94 6.42 1.27
N PRO A 363 13.58 7.60 1.78
CA PRO A 363 13.67 7.92 3.20
C PRO A 363 12.62 7.13 3.98
N VAL A 364 13.04 6.44 5.04
CA VAL A 364 12.15 5.65 5.90
C VAL A 364 12.05 6.34 7.26
N SER A 365 10.82 6.61 7.69
CA SER A 365 10.57 7.19 9.02
C SER A 365 10.51 6.08 10.07
N PRO A 366 11.28 6.16 11.16
CA PRO A 366 11.13 5.25 12.30
C PRO A 366 9.89 5.56 13.14
N TYR A 367 9.26 6.72 12.92
CA TYR A 367 8.08 7.13 13.67
C TYR A 367 6.81 6.83 12.87
N PRO A 368 5.79 6.23 13.51
CA PRO A 368 4.49 6.04 12.87
C PRO A 368 3.83 7.39 12.60
N ALA A 369 3.12 7.48 11.47
CA ALA A 369 2.32 8.66 11.14
C ALA A 369 1.15 8.81 12.11
N HIS A 370 0.69 10.04 12.33
CA HIS A 370 -0.48 10.27 13.19
C HIS A 370 -1.77 9.82 12.50
N ILE A 371 -2.72 9.32 13.30
CA ILE A 371 -4.07 9.02 12.80
C ILE A 371 -4.66 10.29 12.17
N ASN A 372 -5.31 10.13 11.01
CA ASN A 372 -5.79 11.18 10.11
C ASN A 372 -4.75 11.88 9.24
N SER A 373 -3.46 11.55 9.34
CA SER A 373 -2.44 12.04 8.39
C SER A 373 -2.83 11.69 6.94
N GLU A 374 -2.53 12.61 6.03
CA GLU A 374 -2.68 12.37 4.60
C GLU A 374 -1.49 11.54 4.11
N LEU A 375 -1.81 10.44 3.43
CA LEU A 375 -0.86 9.48 2.92
C LEU A 375 -0.88 9.49 1.39
N SER A 376 0.27 9.21 0.79
CA SER A 376 0.44 8.90 -0.62
C SER A 376 0.81 7.43 -0.75
N VAL A 377 -0.08 6.63 -1.31
CA VAL A 377 0.09 5.19 -1.43
C VAL A 377 0.47 4.85 -2.85
N SER A 378 1.58 4.12 -3.00
CA SER A 378 2.05 3.59 -4.28
C SER A 378 0.99 2.68 -4.92
N SER A 379 0.57 3.01 -6.15
CA SER A 379 -0.41 2.25 -6.94
C SER A 379 0.24 1.50 -8.10
N PHE A 380 -0.15 0.24 -8.29
CA PHE A 380 0.34 -0.59 -9.40
C PHE A 380 -0.05 -0.06 -10.79
N TRP A 381 -1.09 0.76 -10.89
CA TRP A 381 -1.47 1.42 -12.14
C TRP A 381 -0.39 2.32 -12.73
N GLY A 382 0.64 2.68 -11.94
CA GLY A 382 1.84 3.30 -12.50
C GLY A 382 2.66 2.37 -13.41
N TRP A 383 2.34 1.08 -13.51
CA TRP A 383 3.01 0.11 -14.38
C TRP A 383 2.13 -0.38 -15.53
N GLU A 384 0.82 -0.44 -15.30
CA GLU A 384 -0.22 -0.83 -16.26
C GLU A 384 -1.04 0.40 -16.60
N ASP A 385 -0.87 0.92 -17.80
CA ASP A 385 -1.77 1.95 -18.34
C ASP A 385 -2.59 1.40 -19.49
N ASP A 386 -3.77 1.99 -19.72
CA ASP A 386 -4.75 1.62 -20.76
C ASP A 386 -4.19 1.79 -22.19
N SER A 387 -2.98 2.37 -22.32
CA SER A 387 -2.18 2.55 -23.53
C SER A 387 -1.04 1.57 -23.73
N GLY A 388 -0.81 0.68 -22.76
CA GLY A 388 0.31 -0.24 -22.69
C GLY A 388 1.28 0.09 -21.55
N ALA A 389 2.16 -0.85 -21.19
CA ALA A 389 3.05 -0.68 -20.05
C ALA A 389 4.02 0.53 -20.21
N ILE A 390 4.52 1.08 -19.10
CA ILE A 390 5.58 2.12 -19.14
C ILE A 390 6.93 1.55 -19.57
N LEU A 391 7.15 0.25 -19.31
CA LEU A 391 8.42 -0.42 -19.62
C LEU A 391 8.70 -0.43 -21.12
N PRO A 392 9.93 -0.31 -21.61
CA PRO A 392 10.18 -0.48 -23.04
C PRO A 392 9.79 -1.88 -23.54
N ALA A 393 9.35 -2.00 -24.80
CA ALA A 393 9.12 -3.29 -25.43
C ALA A 393 10.47 -3.93 -25.79
N TYR A 394 10.79 -5.05 -25.15
CA TYR A 394 12.03 -5.79 -25.37
C TYR A 394 11.83 -6.80 -26.51
N GLU A 395 12.59 -6.67 -27.59
CA GLU A 395 12.39 -7.48 -28.80
C GLU A 395 13.33 -8.70 -28.84
N THR A 396 14.64 -8.46 -28.79
CA THR A 396 15.64 -9.53 -28.87
C THR A 396 16.77 -9.31 -27.87
N TYR A 397 17.16 -10.38 -27.19
CA TYR A 397 18.35 -10.40 -26.34
C TYR A 397 19.58 -10.69 -27.20
N ASN A 398 20.55 -9.77 -27.21
CA ASN A 398 21.85 -10.00 -27.83
C ASN A 398 22.80 -10.61 -26.80
N ALA A 399 23.09 -11.90 -26.95
CA ALA A 399 23.94 -12.64 -26.03
C ALA A 399 25.40 -12.14 -26.01
N ASP A 400 25.92 -11.69 -27.16
CA ASP A 400 27.31 -11.21 -27.28
C ASP A 400 27.47 -9.85 -26.60
N ALA A 401 26.48 -8.97 -26.76
CA ALA A 401 26.49 -7.63 -26.17
C ALA A 401 25.89 -7.58 -24.75
N GLN A 402 25.37 -8.70 -24.24
CA GLN A 402 24.63 -8.80 -22.97
C GLN A 402 23.61 -7.66 -22.79
N SER A 403 22.89 -7.35 -23.88
CA SER A 403 21.97 -6.23 -23.92
C SER A 403 20.63 -6.64 -24.53
N LEU A 404 19.58 -5.98 -24.06
CA LEU A 404 18.25 -6.09 -24.60
C LEU A 404 18.06 -5.02 -25.67
N SER A 405 17.69 -5.42 -26.88
CA SER A 405 17.21 -4.46 -27.88
C SER A 405 15.79 -4.03 -27.52
N ILE A 406 15.57 -2.72 -27.53
CA ILE A 406 14.24 -2.13 -27.48
C ILE A 406 13.73 -2.09 -28.92
N ALA A 407 12.49 -2.52 -29.14
CA ALA A 407 11.81 -2.34 -30.43
C ALA A 407 11.88 -0.85 -30.83
N ALA A 408 12.53 -0.55 -31.97
CA ALA A 408 12.83 0.81 -32.39
C ALA A 408 11.55 1.59 -32.70
N GLY A 409 11.06 2.33 -31.70
CA GLY A 409 9.82 3.10 -31.79
C GLY A 409 8.60 2.19 -31.90
N GLN A 410 7.92 1.93 -30.79
CA GLN A 410 6.55 1.43 -30.87
C GLN A 410 5.77 2.43 -31.71
N ALA A 411 5.40 2.03 -32.93
CA ALA A 411 4.29 2.68 -33.62
C ALA A 411 3.13 2.67 -32.62
N ALA A 412 2.42 3.79 -32.50
CA ALA A 412 1.18 3.78 -31.74
C ALA A 412 0.33 2.61 -32.27
N PRO A 413 -0.40 1.88 -31.40
CA PRO A 413 -1.23 0.76 -31.81
C PRO A 413 -2.03 1.14 -33.05
N GLU A 414 -2.17 0.24 -34.02
CA GLU A 414 -2.90 0.57 -35.25
C GLU A 414 -4.27 1.18 -34.92
N GLY A 415 -4.53 2.38 -35.44
CA GLY A 415 -5.75 3.14 -35.16
C GLY A 415 -5.73 4.04 -33.92
N ARG A 416 -4.61 4.15 -33.18
CA ARG A 416 -4.41 5.14 -32.12
C ARG A 416 -3.41 6.22 -32.54
N GLU A 417 -3.73 7.48 -32.23
CA GLU A 417 -2.84 8.61 -32.45
C GLU A 417 -1.69 8.61 -31.43
N LYS A 418 -0.46 8.93 -31.88
CA LYS A 418 0.74 8.97 -31.03
C LYS A 418 0.61 9.92 -29.84
N GLU A 419 -0.06 11.05 -30.04
CA GLU A 419 -0.29 12.05 -28.98
C GLU A 419 -1.20 11.50 -27.88
N LYS A 420 -2.23 10.73 -28.26
CA LYS A 420 -3.12 10.07 -27.31
C LYS A 420 -2.38 9.03 -26.47
N VAL A 421 -1.55 8.19 -27.09
CA VAL A 421 -0.72 7.21 -26.36
C VAL A 421 0.30 7.90 -25.45
N LYS A 422 0.89 9.02 -25.88
CA LYS A 422 1.77 9.82 -25.03
C LYS A 422 1.01 10.37 -23.82
N LEU A 423 -0.19 10.93 -24.03
CA LEU A 423 -1.03 11.47 -22.96
C LEU A 423 -1.40 10.38 -21.95
N GLU A 424 -1.83 9.21 -22.42
CA GLU A 424 -2.15 8.05 -21.57
C GLU A 424 -0.89 7.61 -20.76
N ARG A 425 0.29 7.52 -21.38
CA ARG A 425 1.55 7.23 -20.66
C ARG A 425 1.92 8.27 -19.61
N ASP A 426 1.73 9.55 -19.93
CA ASP A 426 1.91 10.64 -18.98
C ASP A 426 0.89 10.53 -17.84
N ASP A 427 -0.33 10.07 -18.13
CA ASP A 427 -1.36 9.75 -17.13
C ASP A 427 -0.98 8.57 -16.24
N ALA A 428 -0.23 7.58 -16.72
CA ALA A 428 0.33 6.51 -15.90
C ALA A 428 1.31 7.07 -14.83
N GLY A 429 2.18 8.00 -15.25
CA GLY A 429 3.07 8.73 -14.37
C GLY A 429 2.32 9.60 -13.35
N ARG A 430 1.17 10.15 -13.73
CA ARG A 430 0.26 10.92 -12.85
C ARG A 430 -0.58 10.01 -11.93
N SER A 431 -0.85 8.78 -12.34
CA SER A 431 -1.70 7.79 -11.64
C SER A 431 -0.93 6.92 -10.66
N ARG A 432 0.36 7.18 -10.51
CA ARG A 432 1.29 6.41 -9.68
C ARG A 432 0.92 6.40 -8.20
N TRP A 433 0.37 7.51 -7.71
CA TRP A 433 0.10 7.72 -6.29
C TRP A 433 -1.38 7.94 -6.05
N GLY A 434 -1.93 7.23 -5.06
CA GLY A 434 -3.27 7.52 -4.54
C GLY A 434 -3.20 8.18 -3.16
N ARG A 435 -3.85 9.32 -3.01
CA ARG A 435 -4.06 10.01 -1.74
C ARG A 435 -5.05 9.25 -0.87
N ALA A 436 -4.60 8.91 0.32
CA ALA A 436 -5.38 8.24 1.34
C ALA A 436 -5.28 8.98 2.67
N ARG A 437 -6.13 8.60 3.62
CA ARG A 437 -6.06 9.05 5.01
C ARG A 437 -5.82 7.87 5.91
N LEU A 438 -4.86 7.99 6.82
CA LEU A 438 -4.62 7.03 7.88
C LEU A 438 -5.83 6.96 8.81
N VAL A 439 -6.41 5.78 8.99
CA VAL A 439 -7.62 5.57 9.79
C VAL A 439 -7.28 5.08 11.19
N GLU A 440 -6.50 4.00 11.29
CA GLU A 440 -6.14 3.39 12.57
C GLU A 440 -4.90 2.51 12.44
N TYR A 441 -4.29 2.20 13.59
CA TYR A 441 -3.32 1.12 13.72
C TYR A 441 -3.95 -0.07 14.44
N LYS A 442 -3.42 -1.26 14.17
CA LYS A 442 -3.80 -2.48 14.89
C LYS A 442 -2.58 -3.20 15.42
N ASP A 443 -2.77 -3.80 16.59
CA ASP A 443 -1.81 -4.70 17.20
C ASP A 443 -1.81 -6.09 16.51
N PRO A 444 -0.90 -7.01 16.87
CA PRO A 444 -0.89 -8.36 16.32
C PRO A 444 -2.18 -9.17 16.57
N CYS A 445 -2.98 -8.78 17.56
CA CYS A 445 -4.27 -9.38 17.88
C CYS A 445 -5.44 -8.77 17.08
N GLY A 446 -5.19 -7.75 16.28
CA GLY A 446 -6.20 -7.00 15.53
C GLY A 446 -6.97 -5.97 16.35
N ALA A 447 -6.57 -5.70 17.59
CA ALA A 447 -7.13 -4.63 18.42
C ALA A 447 -6.57 -3.27 18.00
N SER A 448 -7.32 -2.20 18.25
CA SER A 448 -6.86 -0.84 17.96
C SER A 448 -5.61 -0.53 18.78
N ALA A 449 -4.54 -0.10 18.10
CA ALA A 449 -3.31 0.36 18.70
C ALA A 449 -3.17 1.88 18.55
N MET A 450 -2.50 2.53 19.49
CA MET A 450 -2.28 3.98 19.46
C MET A 450 -0.81 4.32 19.22
N VAL A 451 -0.55 5.40 18.49
CA VAL A 451 0.82 5.92 18.35
C VAL A 451 1.26 6.60 19.64
N GLY A 452 2.52 6.43 20.01
CA GLY A 452 3.09 7.01 21.23
C GLY A 452 2.74 6.27 22.53
N THR A 453 2.03 5.14 22.43
CA THR A 453 1.86 4.18 23.53
C THR A 453 2.89 3.06 23.40
N TYR A 454 2.86 2.09 24.33
CA TYR A 454 3.68 0.88 24.26
C TYR A 454 3.03 -0.23 23.41
N ASP A 455 2.01 0.10 22.63
CA ASP A 455 1.33 -0.87 21.78
C ASP A 455 2.22 -1.19 20.56
N GLU A 456 2.31 -2.46 20.21
CA GLU A 456 3.00 -2.88 18.98
C GLU A 456 2.14 -2.55 17.76
N LEU A 457 2.69 -1.88 16.75
CA LEU A 457 1.97 -1.53 15.53
C LEU A 457 2.22 -2.60 14.46
N ALA A 458 1.34 -3.60 14.41
CA ALA A 458 1.45 -4.67 13.43
C ALA A 458 0.86 -4.30 12.07
N GLN A 459 -0.21 -3.48 12.08
CA GLN A 459 -0.98 -3.15 10.90
C GLN A 459 -1.40 -1.67 10.91
N LEU A 460 -1.42 -1.08 9.72
CA LEU A 460 -1.89 0.28 9.44
C LEU A 460 -3.02 0.21 8.41
N ASP A 461 -4.15 0.83 8.75
CA ASP A 461 -5.33 0.92 7.90
C ASP A 461 -5.48 2.31 7.32
N TYR A 462 -5.75 2.41 6.03
CA TYR A 462 -6.00 3.69 5.38
C TYR A 462 -7.21 3.65 4.45
N LYS A 463 -7.77 4.83 4.17
CA LYS A 463 -8.92 4.99 3.29
C LYS A 463 -8.61 5.97 2.17
N LEU A 464 -8.91 5.58 0.93
CA LEU A 464 -8.77 6.45 -0.23
C LEU A 464 -9.55 7.75 -0.05
N LEU A 465 -8.89 8.88 -0.23
CA LEU A 465 -9.51 10.21 -0.23
C LEU A 465 -10.10 10.49 -1.61
N VAL A 466 -11.27 9.92 -1.90
CA VAL A 466 -11.94 10.03 -3.23
C VAL A 466 -12.11 11.48 -3.70
N SER A 467 -12.28 12.41 -2.77
CA SER A 467 -12.41 13.85 -3.06
C SER A 467 -11.08 14.56 -3.31
N SER A 468 -9.93 13.90 -3.13
CA SER A 468 -8.63 14.53 -3.33
C SER A 468 -8.42 14.77 -4.83
N PRO A 469 -8.19 16.02 -5.24
CA PRO A 469 -8.01 16.33 -6.66
C PRO A 469 -6.68 15.76 -7.17
N ALA A 470 -5.71 15.47 -6.29
CA ALA A 470 -4.43 14.87 -6.66
C ALA A 470 -4.54 13.41 -7.12
N ASN A 471 -5.65 12.73 -6.81
CA ASN A 471 -5.90 11.39 -7.28
C ASN A 471 -6.12 11.36 -8.79
N PRO A 472 -5.61 10.34 -9.50
CA PRO A 472 -5.95 10.16 -10.91
C PRO A 472 -7.45 9.95 -11.12
N PRO A 473 -7.99 10.30 -12.32
CA PRO A 473 -9.40 10.15 -12.63
C PRO A 473 -9.95 8.75 -12.33
N ALA A 474 -9.16 7.70 -12.57
CA ALA A 474 -9.52 6.31 -12.27
C ALA A 474 -9.84 6.05 -10.78
N LEU A 475 -9.23 6.81 -9.85
CA LEU A 475 -9.48 6.70 -8.40
C LEU A 475 -10.57 7.66 -7.89
N GLN A 476 -10.94 8.68 -8.66
CA GLN A 476 -11.97 9.65 -8.25
C GLN A 476 -13.40 9.10 -8.35
N GLY A 477 -13.60 8.00 -9.09
CA GLY A 477 -14.90 7.40 -9.35
C GLY A 477 -15.90 8.38 -9.99
N ASP A 478 -17.20 8.11 -9.87
CA ASP A 478 -18.26 9.00 -10.40
C ASP A 478 -18.33 10.37 -9.68
N TYR A 479 -17.50 10.60 -8.66
CA TYR A 479 -17.51 11.85 -7.90
C TYR A 479 -17.02 13.05 -8.74
N ALA A 480 -16.03 12.83 -9.61
CA ALA A 480 -15.53 13.85 -10.53
C ALA A 480 -16.56 14.30 -11.57
N LEU A 481 -17.37 13.35 -12.07
CA LEU A 481 -18.44 13.63 -13.04
C LEU A 481 -19.57 14.45 -12.43
N ARG A 482 -19.82 14.33 -11.12
CA ARG A 482 -20.85 15.14 -10.44
C ARG A 482 -20.42 16.58 -10.22
N LEU A 483 -19.18 16.82 -9.79
CA LEU A 483 -18.67 18.18 -9.56
C LEU A 483 -18.57 19.00 -10.86
N SER A 484 -18.33 18.35 -12.00
CA SER A 484 -18.34 19.03 -13.31
C SER A 484 -19.75 19.33 -13.81
N SER A 485 -20.74 18.51 -13.47
CA SER A 485 -22.15 18.72 -13.88
C SER A 485 -22.86 19.88 -13.17
N THR A 486 -22.47 20.22 -11.94
CA THR A 486 -23.13 21.28 -11.16
C THR A 486 -22.61 22.69 -11.47
N VAL A 487 -21.50 22.82 -12.21
CA VAL A 487 -20.88 24.13 -12.52
C VAL A 487 -21.39 24.72 -13.84
N THR A 488 -21.97 23.93 -14.74
CA THR A 488 -22.48 24.43 -16.03
C THR A 488 -23.94 24.87 -16.00
N GLU A 489 -24.71 24.53 -14.96
CA GLU A 489 -26.15 24.86 -14.90
C GLU A 489 -26.43 26.29 -14.40
N SER A 490 -25.47 26.96 -13.76
CA SER A 490 -25.61 28.33 -13.25
C SER A 490 -25.27 29.44 -14.26
N THR A 491 -24.83 29.08 -15.48
CA THR A 491 -24.48 30.06 -16.53
C THR A 491 -25.35 29.94 -17.78
N ARG A 492 -26.58 29.39 -17.67
CA ARG A 492 -27.57 29.54 -18.73
C ARG A 492 -28.27 30.90 -18.57
N PRO A 493 -28.05 31.88 -19.46
CA PRO A 493 -28.80 33.13 -19.42
C PRO A 493 -30.28 32.82 -19.63
N ALA A 494 -31.12 33.37 -18.75
CA ALA A 494 -32.56 33.37 -18.89
C ALA A 494 -32.98 34.19 -20.12
N ALA A 495 -32.96 33.57 -21.30
CA ALA A 495 -33.52 34.17 -22.50
C ALA A 495 -35.04 34.04 -22.46
N MET A 496 -35.70 35.18 -22.25
CA MET A 496 -37.13 35.37 -22.47
C MET A 496 -37.50 35.00 -23.92
N GLY A 497 -38.58 34.25 -24.08
CA GLY A 497 -39.17 33.97 -25.39
C GLY A 497 -40.60 33.50 -25.27
N ARG A 498 -41.53 34.44 -25.12
CA ARG A 498 -42.97 34.23 -25.38
C ARG A 498 -43.18 33.98 -26.87
N VAL A 499 -43.74 32.84 -27.27
CA VAL A 499 -44.61 32.72 -28.45
C VAL A 499 -45.70 31.67 -28.17
N ALA A 500 -46.94 32.05 -28.47
CA ALA A 500 -48.15 31.25 -28.31
C ALA A 500 -48.49 30.45 -29.58
N SER A 501 -49.33 29.40 -29.38
CA SER A 501 -50.09 28.60 -30.37
C SER A 501 -49.25 27.69 -31.29
N THR A 502 -49.62 26.44 -31.62
CA THR A 502 -50.96 25.89 -31.90
C THR A 502 -50.94 24.36 -31.78
N ALA A 503 -52.11 23.77 -31.54
CA ALA A 503 -52.34 22.33 -31.35
C ALA A 503 -52.19 21.50 -32.65
N SER A 504 -51.61 20.31 -32.52
CA SER A 504 -52.08 19.10 -33.24
C SER A 504 -51.57 17.83 -32.56
N SER A 505 -52.52 17.01 -32.17
CA SER A 505 -52.41 15.68 -31.57
C SER A 505 -51.97 14.60 -32.56
N SER A 506 -50.98 13.78 -32.20
CA SER A 506 -51.01 12.32 -32.46
C SER A 506 -49.83 11.59 -31.81
N GLY A 507 -50.15 10.77 -30.79
CA GLY A 507 -49.62 9.41 -30.59
C GLY A 507 -48.10 9.19 -30.52
N GLY A 508 -47.57 9.07 -29.31
CA GLY A 508 -46.24 8.50 -29.08
C GLY A 508 -45.69 8.81 -27.68
N LYS A 509 -46.39 8.39 -26.61
CA LYS A 509 -45.86 8.47 -25.24
C LYS A 509 -44.74 7.44 -25.04
N GLY A 510 -43.56 7.72 -25.58
CA GLY A 510 -42.32 7.10 -25.16
C GLY A 510 -41.90 7.70 -23.83
N GLN A 511 -42.35 7.08 -22.74
CA GLN A 511 -41.86 7.37 -21.40
C GLN A 511 -40.37 6.99 -21.39
N GLN A 512 -39.48 7.97 -21.60
CA GLN A 512 -38.05 7.79 -21.42
C GLN A 512 -37.85 7.47 -19.94
N VAL A 513 -37.80 6.17 -19.63
CA VAL A 513 -37.36 5.67 -18.34
C VAL A 513 -35.95 6.18 -18.19
N VAL A 514 -35.77 7.19 -17.33
CA VAL A 514 -34.46 7.62 -16.87
C VAL A 514 -33.91 6.43 -16.11
N GLU A 515 -33.20 5.57 -16.83
CA GLU A 515 -32.50 4.42 -16.28
C GLU A 515 -31.60 4.96 -15.18
N SER A 516 -31.93 4.60 -13.94
CA SER A 516 -31.15 5.00 -12.78
C SER A 516 -29.75 4.43 -12.98
N GLN A 517 -28.80 5.26 -13.39
CA GLN A 517 -27.40 4.88 -13.55
C GLN A 517 -26.96 4.25 -12.23
N THR A 518 -26.86 2.93 -12.24
CA THR A 518 -26.43 2.14 -11.09
C THR A 518 -25.00 2.57 -10.79
N ARG A 519 -24.79 3.13 -9.59
CA ARG A 519 -23.51 3.68 -9.17
C ARG A 519 -22.44 2.63 -9.38
N LYS A 520 -21.41 2.94 -10.17
CA LYS A 520 -20.27 2.02 -10.29
C LYS A 520 -19.60 1.92 -8.92
N PRO A 521 -19.37 0.71 -8.38
CA PRO A 521 -18.69 0.56 -7.10
C PRO A 521 -17.30 1.17 -7.20
N LEU A 522 -16.88 1.91 -6.15
CA LEU A 522 -15.53 2.48 -6.06
C LEU A 522 -14.49 1.39 -6.27
N PRO A 523 -13.45 1.59 -7.10
CA PRO A 523 -12.43 0.56 -7.34
C PRO A 523 -11.75 0.12 -6.03
N ASN A 524 -11.24 -1.12 -6.00
CA ASN A 524 -10.42 -1.58 -4.89
C ASN A 524 -9.13 -0.76 -4.84
N PHE A 525 -8.84 -0.17 -3.69
CA PHE A 525 -7.63 0.61 -3.47
C PHE A 525 -6.88 0.09 -2.24
N PRO A 526 -5.58 -0.21 -2.36
CA PRO A 526 -4.77 -0.14 -3.58
C PRO A 526 -5.14 -1.27 -4.58
N PRO A 527 -4.90 -1.07 -5.89
CA PRO A 527 -5.18 -2.10 -6.88
C PRO A 527 -4.25 -3.32 -6.73
N PRO A 528 -4.64 -4.50 -7.26
CA PRO A 528 -3.79 -5.69 -7.28
C PRO A 528 -2.40 -5.40 -7.87
N GLY A 529 -1.35 -5.99 -7.29
CA GLY A 529 0.05 -5.75 -7.65
C GLY A 529 0.73 -4.60 -6.86
N SER A 530 -0.03 -3.79 -6.13
CA SER A 530 0.54 -2.67 -5.35
C SER A 530 1.25 -3.12 -4.06
N SER A 531 1.04 -4.38 -3.65
CA SER A 531 1.68 -4.98 -2.48
C SER A 531 3.21 -4.81 -2.52
N GLY A 532 3.82 -4.56 -1.37
CA GLY A 532 5.23 -4.22 -1.21
C GLY A 532 5.61 -2.79 -1.59
N GLY A 533 4.70 -2.00 -2.18
CA GLY A 533 4.95 -0.59 -2.49
C GLY A 533 5.01 0.29 -1.24
N PRO A 534 5.65 1.48 -1.30
CA PRO A 534 5.72 2.38 -0.15
C PRO A 534 4.39 3.11 0.10
N VAL A 535 4.12 3.34 1.39
CA VAL A 535 3.14 4.30 1.90
C VAL A 535 3.91 5.51 2.42
N VAL A 536 3.68 6.68 1.86
CA VAL A 536 4.45 7.90 2.14
C VAL A 536 3.56 8.88 2.88
N ASP A 537 4.05 9.47 3.96
CA ASP A 537 3.38 10.62 4.59
C ASP A 537 3.59 11.88 3.74
N VAL A 538 2.49 12.55 3.37
CA VAL A 538 2.52 13.65 2.40
C VAL A 538 3.25 14.88 2.95
N GLU A 539 3.18 15.10 4.26
CA GLU A 539 3.80 16.25 4.91
C GLU A 539 5.33 16.10 5.00
N THR A 540 5.79 14.98 5.55
CA THR A 540 7.22 14.71 5.70
C THR A 540 7.90 14.35 4.39
N GLY A 541 7.21 13.61 3.52
CA GLY A 541 7.79 13.02 2.32
C GLY A 541 8.60 11.74 2.60
N SER A 542 8.39 11.11 3.75
CA SER A 542 9.02 9.86 4.17
C SER A 542 8.09 8.66 4.06
N VAL A 543 8.68 7.48 3.85
CA VAL A 543 7.98 6.20 3.90
C VAL A 543 7.60 5.89 5.35
N VAL A 544 6.31 5.72 5.61
CA VAL A 544 5.72 5.40 6.92
C VAL A 544 5.05 4.02 6.95
N GLY A 545 5.01 3.31 5.81
CA GLY A 545 4.57 1.92 5.76
C GLY A 545 4.82 1.23 4.42
N VAL A 546 4.49 -0.06 4.37
CA VAL A 546 4.63 -0.95 3.21
C VAL A 546 3.26 -1.53 2.87
N VAL A 547 2.78 -1.32 1.65
CA VAL A 547 1.47 -1.82 1.19
C VAL A 547 1.40 -3.33 1.31
N ARG A 548 0.35 -3.84 1.96
CA ARG A 548 0.06 -5.28 2.02
C ARG A 548 -1.07 -5.66 1.07
N GLY A 549 -2.06 -4.80 0.92
CA GLY A 549 -3.19 -5.02 0.02
C GLY A 549 -4.39 -4.16 0.38
N HIS A 550 -5.58 -4.70 0.20
CA HIS A 550 -6.83 -4.08 0.63
C HIS A 550 -7.66 -5.11 1.40
N LYS A 551 -8.55 -4.62 2.26
CA LYS A 551 -9.51 -5.42 2.99
C LYS A 551 -10.92 -4.86 2.84
N MET A 552 -11.87 -5.79 2.80
CA MET A 552 -13.30 -5.50 2.77
C MET A 552 -13.87 -5.78 4.16
N SER A 553 -14.40 -4.75 4.80
CA SER A 553 -15.19 -4.90 6.03
C SER A 553 -16.65 -4.57 5.72
N ALA A 554 -17.58 -5.43 6.16
CA ALA A 554 -19.01 -5.22 5.95
C ALA A 554 -19.50 -3.90 6.58
N LEU A 555 -18.87 -3.46 7.67
CA LEU A 555 -19.24 -2.24 8.39
C LEU A 555 -18.46 -1.01 7.90
N GLU A 556 -17.19 -1.19 7.58
CA GLU A 556 -16.26 -0.07 7.35
C GLU A 556 -15.99 0.21 5.87
N GLY A 557 -16.42 -0.70 5.00
CA GLY A 557 -16.22 -0.66 3.56
C GLY A 557 -14.81 -1.08 3.13
N ARG A 558 -14.39 -0.55 1.98
CA ARG A 558 -13.06 -0.76 1.38
C ARG A 558 -12.02 0.04 2.16
N ARG A 559 -11.02 -0.65 2.72
CA ARG A 559 -9.82 -0.04 3.32
C ARG A 559 -8.57 -0.63 2.69
N GLY A 560 -7.55 0.20 2.53
CA GLY A 560 -6.21 -0.27 2.24
C GLY A 560 -5.54 -0.80 3.52
N ASP A 561 -4.64 -1.74 3.33
CA ASP A 561 -3.90 -2.44 4.38
C ASP A 561 -2.40 -2.30 4.11
N ALA A 562 -1.63 -1.96 5.15
CA ALA A 562 -0.18 -1.87 5.09
C ALA A 562 0.47 -2.18 6.44
N VAL A 563 1.77 -2.43 6.36
CA VAL A 563 2.64 -2.70 7.51
C VAL A 563 3.34 -1.40 7.89
N PRO A 564 3.36 -0.99 9.17
CA PRO A 564 4.08 0.21 9.60
C PRO A 564 5.58 0.15 9.30
N ALA A 565 6.19 1.28 8.96
CA ALA A 565 7.60 1.35 8.57
C ALA A 565 8.57 0.94 9.69
N GLU A 566 8.16 0.97 10.96
CA GLU A 566 8.96 0.45 12.08
C GLU A 566 9.38 -1.01 11.87
N LYS A 567 8.55 -1.82 11.20
CA LYS A 567 8.88 -3.21 10.88
C LYS A 567 10.05 -3.33 9.90
N VAL A 568 10.32 -2.30 9.09
CA VAL A 568 11.50 -2.27 8.23
C VAL A 568 12.78 -2.13 9.05
N PHE A 569 12.75 -1.41 10.18
CA PHE A 569 13.91 -1.25 11.05
C PHE A 569 14.28 -2.53 11.79
N GLU A 570 13.35 -3.49 11.95
CA GLU A 570 13.65 -4.80 12.53
C GLU A 570 14.68 -5.61 11.69
N PHE A 571 14.84 -5.28 10.41
CA PHE A 571 15.90 -5.87 9.58
C PHE A 571 17.30 -5.37 9.88
N PHE A 572 17.45 -4.24 10.58
CA PHE A 572 18.70 -3.50 10.70
C PHE A 572 19.14 -3.42 12.15
N ALA A 573 20.45 -3.31 12.40
CA ALA A 573 20.96 -3.02 13.73
C ALA A 573 20.39 -1.69 14.23
N LEU A 574 20.05 -1.63 15.52
CA LEU A 574 19.63 -0.38 16.15
C LEU A 574 20.86 0.48 16.44
N PRO A 575 20.80 1.81 16.22
CA PRO A 575 21.90 2.71 16.52
C PRO A 575 22.43 2.54 17.94
N GLY A 576 23.70 2.18 18.05
CA GLY A 576 24.39 2.02 19.32
C GLY A 576 24.08 0.73 20.10
N LEU A 577 23.23 -0.17 19.59
CA LEU A 577 23.13 -1.53 20.10
C LEU A 577 23.94 -2.46 19.20
N ALA A 578 25.02 -3.02 19.75
CA ALA A 578 25.70 -4.14 19.13
C ALA A 578 24.70 -5.29 18.88
N ARG A 579 24.95 -6.10 17.84
CA ARG A 579 24.11 -7.22 17.42
C ARG A 579 23.56 -8.01 18.61
N LYS A 580 22.25 -8.24 18.59
CA LYS A 580 21.59 -9.17 19.51
C LYS A 580 21.98 -10.59 19.05
N ASN A 581 23.06 -11.12 19.63
CA ASN A 581 23.58 -12.46 19.32
C ASN A 581 22.54 -13.56 19.54
#